data_AF-A0A2W6YYS0-F1
#
_entry.id   AF-A0A2W6YYS0-F1
#
_cell.length_a   1.000
_cell.length_b   1.000
_cell.length_c   1.000
_cell.angle_alpha   90.00
_cell.angle_beta   90.00
_cell.angle_gamma   90.00
#
_symmetry.space_group_name_H-M   'P 1'
#
loop_
_entity.id
_entity.type
_entity.pdbx_description
1 polymer ?
#
loop_
_entity_poly.entity_id
_entity_poly.type
_entity_poly.pdbx_seq_one_letter_code
_entity_poly.pdbx_strand_id
1 'polypeptide(L)' 'MARDWFLCEVCGSPSVSLPARLDADSPVCCSGCGQRLGSWADYRRAVSSLIIEHARDCRRRVVTADPLAR' A
#
# COMPACT_ATOMS: atom_id res chain seq x y z
N MET A 1 11.92 1.04 -8.10
CA MET A 1 12.34 0.58 -6.76
C MET A 1 11.10 0.05 -6.07
N ALA A 2 10.87 -1.26 -6.08
CA ALA A 2 9.70 -1.89 -5.45
C ALA A 2 9.89 -1.85 -3.91
N ARG A 3 9.05 -1.16 -3.12
CA ARG A 3 7.67 -1.45 -2.68
C ARG A 3 7.54 -2.35 -1.44
N ASP A 4 8.58 -2.47 -0.61
CA ASP A 4 8.52 -3.25 0.65
C ASP A 4 8.02 -2.48 1.88
N TRP A 5 7.34 -1.35 1.72
CA TRP A 5 6.92 -0.54 2.87
C TRP A 5 5.91 -1.24 3.81
N PHE A 6 5.25 -2.29 3.31
CA PHE A 6 4.34 -3.14 4.09
C PHE A 6 4.98 -4.43 4.59
N LEU A 7 6.23 -4.70 4.22
CA LEU A 7 6.92 -5.91 4.61
C LEU A 7 7.33 -5.79 6.08
N CYS A 8 6.90 -6.74 6.89
CA CYS A 8 7.40 -6.82 8.25
C CYS A 8 8.85 -7.33 8.26
N GLU A 9 9.80 -6.50 8.66
CA GLU A 9 11.23 -6.87 8.78
C GLU A 9 11.49 -8.03 9.76
N VAL A 10 10.55 -8.31 10.68
CA VAL A 10 10.71 -9.36 11.69
C VAL A 10 10.29 -10.74 11.18
N CYS A 11 9.15 -10.82 10.49
CA CYS A 11 8.57 -12.11 10.07
C CYS A 11 8.43 -12.26 8.55
N GLY A 12 8.79 -11.25 7.77
CA GLY A 12 8.62 -11.22 6.32
C GLY A 12 7.17 -11.19 5.85
N SER A 13 6.19 -11.03 6.75
CA SER A 13 4.78 -10.99 6.36
C SER A 13 4.46 -9.66 5.69
N PRO A 14 3.81 -9.66 4.50
CA PRO A 14 3.37 -8.44 3.81
C PRO A 14 2.01 -7.93 4.32
N SER A 15 1.49 -8.49 5.42
CA SER A 15 0.14 -8.26 5.89
C SER A 15 0.11 -7.36 7.14
N VAL A 16 -0.85 -6.44 7.16
CA VAL A 16 -1.07 -5.48 8.25
C VAL A 16 -2.42 -5.69 8.91
N SER A 17 -2.47 -5.51 10.22
CA SER A 17 -3.70 -5.44 11.01
C SER A 17 -4.04 -3.99 11.28
N LEU A 18 -5.28 -3.62 11.00
CA LEU A 18 -5.79 -2.29 11.30
C LEU A 18 -6.31 -2.21 12.74
N PRO A 19 -6.08 -1.09 13.43
CA PRO A 19 -6.63 -0.87 14.76
C PRO A 19 -8.15 -0.69 14.68
N ALA A 20 -8.86 -1.11 15.74
CA ALA A 20 -10.33 -0.99 15.80
C ALA A 20 -10.82 0.47 15.75
N ARG A 21 -9.98 1.42 16.19
CA ARG A 21 -10.17 2.85 16.01
C ARG A 21 -9.10 3.38 15.07
N LEU A 22 -9.50 4.21 14.11
CA LEU A 22 -8.66 4.73 13.05
C LEU A 22 -8.21 6.17 13.32
N ASP A 23 -7.67 6.41 14.52
CA ASP A 23 -7.12 7.70 14.91
C ASP A 23 -5.69 7.86 14.36
N ALA A 24 -5.18 9.09 14.26
CA ALA A 24 -3.87 9.36 13.64
C ALA A 24 -2.72 8.56 14.29
N ASP A 25 -2.73 8.48 15.62
CA ASP A 25 -1.71 7.79 16.43
C ASP A 25 -1.98 6.29 16.62
N SER A 26 -3.11 5.78 16.11
CA SER A 26 -3.45 4.38 16.28
C SER A 26 -2.37 3.48 15.64
N PRO A 27 -1.94 2.41 16.33
CA PRO A 27 -0.85 1.59 15.84
C PRO A 27 -1.31 0.73 14.66
N VAL A 28 -0.51 0.70 13.61
CA VAL A 28 -0.60 -0.32 12.56
C VAL A 28 0.43 -1.39 12.88
N CYS A 29 -0.03 -2.63 12.98
CA CYS A 29 0.80 -3.77 13.34
C CYS A 29 0.87 -4.78 12.20
N CYS A 30 1.92 -5.59 12.17
CA CYS A 30 1.97 -6.78 11.33
C CYS A 30 0.89 -7.77 11.79
N SER A 31 0.12 -8.33 10.86
CA SER A 31 -0.89 -9.34 11.20
C SER A 31 -0.28 -10.71 11.51
N GLY A 32 0.98 -10.94 11.13
CA GLY A 32 1.70 -12.20 11.36
C GLY A 32 2.30 -12.30 12.75
N CYS A 33 3.10 -11.31 13.16
CA CYS A 33 3.82 -11.34 14.46
C CYS A 33 3.34 -10.29 15.46
N GLY A 34 2.39 -9.41 15.09
CA GLY A 34 1.90 -8.34 15.95
C GLY A 34 2.85 -7.16 16.09
N GLN A 35 4.02 -7.18 15.45
CA GLN A 35 5.01 -6.11 15.57
C GLN A 35 4.45 -4.78 15.05
N ARG A 36 4.67 -3.70 15.80
CA ARG A 36 4.26 -2.36 15.37
C ARG A 36 5.10 -1.93 14.16
N LEU A 37 4.42 -1.58 13.06
CA LEU A 37 5.04 -1.09 11.84
C LEU A 37 5.04 0.44 11.79
N GLY A 38 4.04 1.09 12.38
CA GLY A 38 3.93 2.55 12.40
C GLY A 38 2.63 3.07 12.99
N SER A 39 2.32 4.33 12.69
CA SER A 39 1.02 4.96 12.97
C SER A 39 0.07 4.84 11.79
N TRP A 40 -1.23 4.98 12.04
CA TRP A 40 -2.24 5.02 11.00
C TRP A 40 -2.09 6.23 10.08
N ALA A 41 -1.66 7.38 10.61
CA ALA A 41 -1.40 8.58 9.80
C ALA A 41 -0.27 8.34 8.78
N ASP A 42 0.83 7.72 9.22
CA ASP A 42 1.96 7.40 8.34
C ASP A 42 1.57 6.37 7.29
N TYR A 43 0.82 5.35 7.73
CA TYR A 43 0.27 4.33 6.83
C TYR A 43 -0.58 4.97 5.73
N ARG A 44 -1.56 5.81 6.09
CA ARG A 44 -2.41 6.49 5.10
C ARG A 44 -1.63 7.36 4.14
N ARG A 45 -0.63 8.11 4.62
CA ARG A 45 0.22 8.96 3.79
C ARG A 45 0.99 8.12 2.77
N ALA A 46 1.61 7.03 3.20
CA ALA A 46 2.35 6.12 2.33
C ALA A 46 1.45 5.45 1.28
N VAL A 47 0.28 4.90 1.68
CA VAL A 47 -0.72 4.37 0.74
C VAL A 47 -1.12 5.43 -0.29
N SER A 48 -1.44 6.64 0.16
CA SER A 48 -1.91 7.72 -0.70
C SER A 48 -0.86 8.12 -1.73
N SER A 49 0.40 8.24 -1.31
CA SER A 49 1.52 8.53 -2.22
C SER A 49 1.68 7.44 -3.29
N LEU A 50 1.59 6.16 -2.91
CA LEU A 50 1.68 5.05 -3.87
C LEU A 50 0.51 5.03 -4.85
N ILE A 51 -0.71 5.32 -4.39
CA ILE A 51 -1.88 5.42 -5.28
C ILE A 51 -1.68 6.56 -6.28
N ILE A 52 -1.21 7.72 -5.84
CA ILE A 52 -0.96 8.87 -6.72
C ILE A 52 0.15 8.56 -7.72
N GLU A 53 1.25 7.95 -7.29
CA GLU A 53 2.35 7.52 -8.15
C GLU A 53 1.85 6.52 -9.20
N HIS A 54 1.12 5.49 -8.77
CA HIS A 54 0.54 4.50 -9.67
C HIS A 54 -0.45 5.12 -10.65
N ALA A 55 -1.29 6.05 -10.19
CA ALA A 55 -2.24 6.76 -11.05
C ALA A 55 -1.52 7.61 -12.11
N ARG A 56 -0.32 8.16 -11.81
CA ARG A 56 0.52 8.85 -12.81
C ARG A 56 1.06 7.87 -13.84
N ASP A 57 1.51 6.70 -13.42
CA ASP A 57 2.01 5.66 -14.32
C ASP A 57 0.90 5.08 -15.22
N CYS A 58 -0.29 4.84 -14.68
CA CYS A 58 -1.46 4.35 -15.42
C CYS A 58 -2.05 5.36 -16.41
N ARG A 59 -1.62 6.62 -16.41
CA ARG A 59 -1.92 7.56 -17.51
C ARG A 59 -1.16 7.22 -18.79
N ARG A 60 -0.26 6.23 -18.79
CA ARG A 60 0.32 5.68 -20.03
C ARG A 60 -0.78 4.99 -20.84
N ARG A 61 -0.98 5.50 -22.06
CA ARG A 61 -1.84 5.03 -23.16
C ARG A 61 -2.56 3.71 -22.87
N VAL A 62 -3.88 3.79 -22.71
CA VAL A 62 -4.76 2.64 -22.94
C VAL A 62 -4.50 2.17 -24.37
N VAL A 63 -3.78 1.07 -24.53
CA VAL A 63 -3.65 0.39 -25.82
C VAL A 63 -4.90 -0.46 -25.95
N THR A 64 -5.92 0.09 -26.61
CA THR A 64 -7.07 -0.71 -27.03
C THR A 64 -6.61 -1.64 -28.15
N ALA A 65 -6.52 -2.92 -27.84
CA ALA A 65 -6.41 -3.97 -28.86
C ALA A 65 -7.79 -4.19 -29.49
N ASP A 66 -8.27 -3.21 -30.28
CA ASP A 66 -9.50 -3.40 -31.05
C ASP A 66 -9.22 -4.46 -32.14
N PRO A 67 -9.83 -5.66 -32.06
CA PRO A 67 -9.59 -6.73 -33.03
C PRO A 67 -10.21 -6.45 -34.40
N LEU A 68 -10.98 -5.36 -34.56
CA LEU A 68 -11.69 -5.00 -35.80
C LEU A 68 -11.12 -3.75 -36.48
N ALA A 69 -10.00 -3.18 -36.01
CA ALA A 69 -9.37 -1.99 -36.58
C ALA A 69 -8.66 -2.23 -37.94
N ARG A 70 -9.13 -3.19 -38.75
CA ARG A 70 -8.58 -3.56 -40.06
C ARG A 70 -9.47 -3.11 -41.20
#